data_AF-W4QWF3-F1
#
_entry.id   AF-W4QWF3-F1
#
_cell.length_a   1.000
_cell.length_b   1.000
_cell.length_c   1.000
_cell.angle_alpha   90.00
_cell.angle_beta   90.00
_cell.angle_gamma   90.00
#
_symmetry.space_group_name_H-M   'P 1'
#
loop_
_entity.id
_entity.type
_entity.pdbx_description
1 polymer ?
#
loop_
_entity_poly.entity_id
_entity_poly.type
_entity_poly.pdbx_seq_one_letter_code
_entity_poly.pdbx_strand_id
1 'polypeptide(L)'
;MRKLVSFLVIAVLFAFLLVGCSDNQNIDNQSKNYSSNNAKKAAWNFIIDQGWDDTAKGNWRDATLLKVIVDDNYKLLDKTYKGKETLSVSFEDKENVVVGTPLILIDTKTNKVIGYRPSE
;
A
#
# COMPACT_ATOMS: atom_id res chain seq x y z
N MET A 1 -45.63 -11.30 -47.01
CA MET A 1 -44.17 -11.57 -46.91
C MET A 1 -43.31 -10.37 -46.51
N ARG A 2 -43.79 -9.11 -46.54
CA ARG A 2 -43.01 -7.93 -46.09
C ARG A 2 -42.84 -7.80 -44.56
N LYS A 3 -43.80 -8.31 -43.76
CA LYS A 3 -43.77 -8.20 -42.29
C LYS A 3 -42.88 -9.23 -41.59
N LEU A 4 -42.62 -10.37 -42.23
CA LEU A 4 -41.76 -11.44 -41.66
C LEU A 4 -40.27 -11.12 -41.78
N VAL A 5 -39.86 -10.41 -42.84
CA VAL A 5 -38.46 -9.97 -43.03
C VAL A 5 -38.08 -8.91 -41.99
N SER A 6 -39.02 -8.05 -41.57
CA SER A 6 -38.76 -6.98 -40.60
C SER A 6 -38.51 -7.48 -39.18
N PHE A 7 -39.08 -8.63 -38.79
CA PHE A 7 -38.82 -9.24 -37.48
C PHE A 7 -37.45 -9.93 -37.40
N LEU A 8 -36.93 -10.43 -38.54
CA LEU A 8 -35.64 -11.11 -38.61
C LEU A 8 -34.45 -10.13 -38.45
N VAL A 9 -34.61 -8.87 -38.86
CA VAL A 9 -33.56 -7.84 -38.73
C VAL A 9 -33.42 -7.33 -37.29
N ILE A 10 -34.53 -7.27 -36.53
CA ILE A 10 -34.53 -6.79 -35.15
C ILE A 10 -33.88 -7.81 -34.20
N ALA A 11 -34.03 -9.12 -34.48
CA ALA A 11 -33.45 -10.18 -33.65
C ALA A 11 -31.91 -10.21 -33.70
N VAL A 12 -31.31 -9.81 -34.83
CA VAL A 12 -29.84 -9.82 -35.02
C VAL A 12 -29.15 -8.64 -34.31
N LEU A 13 -29.85 -7.52 -34.10
CA LEU A 13 -29.30 -6.34 -33.43
C LEU A 13 -29.14 -6.47 -31.91
N PHE A 14 -29.88 -7.39 -31.26
CA PHE A 14 -29.79 -7.61 -29.82
C PHE A 14 -28.63 -8.52 -29.39
N ALA A 15 -27.99 -9.23 -30.33
CA ALA A 15 -26.90 -10.16 -30.03
C ALA A 15 -25.55 -9.46 -29.72
N PHE A 16 -25.41 -8.16 -30.01
CA PHE A 16 -24.17 -7.42 -29.78
C PHE A 16 -24.07 -6.74 -28.40
N LEU A 17 -25.09 -6.84 -27.55
CA LEU A 17 -25.09 -6.20 -26.22
C LEU A 17 -24.54 -7.09 -25.09
N LEU A 18 -24.06 -8.29 -25.40
CA LEU A 18 -23.52 -9.25 -24.41
C LEU A 18 -22.00 -9.40 -24.44
N VAL A 19 -21.25 -8.43 -24.97
CA VAL A 19 -19.82 -8.29 -24.63
C VAL A 19 -19.73 -7.48 -23.33
N GLY A 20 -20.12 -8.15 -22.24
CA GLY A 20 -19.91 -7.65 -20.88
C GLY A 20 -18.42 -7.66 -20.56
N CYS A 21 -17.96 -6.56 -19.98
CA CYS A 21 -16.58 -6.35 -19.56
C CYS A 21 -16.00 -7.58 -18.85
N SER A 22 -14.86 -8.04 -19.33
CA SER A 22 -14.00 -8.95 -18.58
C SER A 22 -13.67 -8.27 -17.25
N ASP A 23 -14.14 -8.89 -16.16
CA ASP A 23 -13.94 -8.45 -14.80
C ASP A 23 -12.44 -8.58 -14.47
N ASN A 24 -11.70 -7.50 -14.62
CA ASN A 24 -10.27 -7.49 -14.33
C ASN A 24 -10.04 -7.22 -12.84
N GLN A 25 -10.46 -8.16 -12.00
CA GLN A 25 -10.19 -8.18 -10.54
C GLN A 25 -8.68 -8.33 -10.20
N ASN A 26 -7.80 -8.39 -11.20
CA ASN A 26 -6.35 -8.49 -11.01
C ASN A 26 -5.64 -7.14 -10.86
N ILE A 27 -6.19 -6.03 -11.39
CA ILE A 27 -5.48 -4.74 -11.36
C ILE A 27 -5.43 -4.18 -9.92
N ASP A 28 -6.52 -4.29 -9.15
CA ASP A 28 -6.60 -3.68 -7.81
C ASP A 28 -5.73 -4.43 -6.78
N ASN A 29 -5.67 -5.76 -6.86
CA ASN A 29 -4.82 -6.58 -5.98
C ASN A 29 -3.33 -6.44 -6.31
N GLN A 30 -2.97 -6.34 -7.61
CA GLN A 30 -1.59 -6.12 -8.03
C GLN A 30 -1.10 -4.72 -7.65
N SER A 31 -1.93 -3.69 -7.83
CA SER A 31 -1.65 -2.31 -7.43
C SER A 31 -1.43 -2.17 -5.92
N LYS A 32 -2.33 -2.76 -5.10
CA LYS A 32 -2.20 -2.77 -3.63
C LYS A 32 -0.93 -3.48 -3.17
N ASN A 33 -0.61 -4.64 -3.75
CA ASN A 33 0.62 -5.35 -3.42
C ASN A 33 1.89 -4.58 -3.82
N TYR A 34 1.89 -3.92 -4.98
CA TYR A 34 3.01 -3.10 -5.43
C TYR A 34 3.26 -1.91 -4.50
N SER A 35 2.19 -1.17 -4.15
CA SER A 35 2.28 -0.04 -3.22
C SER A 35 2.74 -0.48 -1.83
N SER A 36 2.20 -1.59 -1.31
CA SER A 36 2.63 -2.20 -0.04
C SER A 36 4.13 -2.54 -0.04
N ASN A 37 4.62 -3.20 -1.09
CA ASN A 37 6.04 -3.56 -1.21
C ASN A 37 6.95 -2.33 -1.28
N ASN A 38 6.53 -1.27 -1.96
CA ASN A 38 7.31 -0.04 -2.04
C ASN A 38 7.37 0.69 -0.70
N ALA A 39 6.26 0.73 0.05
CA ALA A 39 6.25 1.29 1.40
C ALA A 39 7.21 0.53 2.33
N LYS A 40 7.17 -0.81 2.31
CA LYS A 40 8.08 -1.65 3.11
C LYS A 40 9.56 -1.43 2.74
N LYS A 41 9.88 -1.36 1.44
CA LYS A 41 11.24 -1.08 0.96
C LYS A 41 11.72 0.31 1.34
N ALA A 42 10.86 1.32 1.21
CA ALA A 42 11.20 2.69 1.60
C ALA A 42 11.52 2.79 3.09
N ALA A 43 10.72 2.15 3.94
CA ALA A 43 10.99 2.07 5.37
C ALA A 43 12.30 1.32 5.70
N TRP A 44 12.56 0.19 5.02
CA TRP A 44 13.78 -0.59 5.23
C TRP A 44 15.05 0.19 4.84
N ASN A 45 15.02 0.86 3.68
CA ASN A 45 16.13 1.70 3.26
C ASN A 45 16.35 2.85 4.25
N PHE A 46 15.26 3.44 4.76
CA PHE A 46 15.36 4.51 5.75
C PHE A 46 16.04 4.04 7.04
N ILE A 47 15.70 2.86 7.58
CA ILE A 47 16.39 2.37 8.79
C ILE A 47 17.87 2.06 8.54
N ILE A 48 18.25 1.58 7.35
CA ILE A 48 19.66 1.41 6.96
C ILE A 48 20.36 2.78 6.91
N ASP A 49 19.75 3.76 6.25
CA ASP A 49 20.33 5.11 6.11
C ASP A 49 20.50 5.80 7.48
N GLN A 50 19.68 5.45 8.47
CA GLN A 50 19.79 5.94 9.85
C GLN A 50 20.71 5.07 10.73
N GLY A 51 21.17 3.92 10.26
CA GLY A 51 21.99 2.97 11.02
C GLY A 51 21.22 2.26 12.14
N TRP A 52 19.93 1.96 11.92
CA TRP A 52 19.05 1.22 12.83
C TRP A 52 18.75 -0.20 12.31
N ASP A 53 19.39 -0.64 11.23
CA ASP A 53 19.21 -1.99 10.68
C ASP A 53 19.81 -3.09 11.55
N ASP A 54 20.73 -2.72 12.46
CA ASP A 54 21.31 -3.64 13.43
C ASP A 54 20.30 -4.08 14.52
N THR A 55 19.25 -3.28 14.79
CA THR A 55 18.19 -3.65 15.74
C THR A 55 17.08 -4.50 15.12
N ALA A 56 16.94 -4.47 13.78
CA ALA A 56 15.84 -5.11 13.06
C ALA A 56 16.17 -6.53 12.60
N LYS A 57 15.26 -7.47 12.84
CA LYS A 57 15.35 -8.86 12.35
C LYS A 57 14.79 -8.98 10.94
N GLY A 58 15.41 -9.84 10.14
CA GLY A 58 14.94 -10.16 8.79
C GLY A 58 15.25 -9.07 7.76
N ASN A 59 14.29 -8.78 6.90
CA ASN A 59 14.40 -7.76 5.84
C ASN A 59 13.05 -7.09 5.56
N TRP A 60 13.00 -6.20 4.57
CA TRP A 60 11.78 -5.48 4.18
C TRP A 60 10.54 -6.36 3.94
N ARG A 61 10.70 -7.62 3.53
CA ARG A 61 9.57 -8.53 3.28
C ARG A 61 8.82 -8.90 4.54
N ASP A 62 9.55 -8.98 5.65
CA ASP A 62 9.06 -9.41 6.97
C ASP A 62 8.32 -8.28 7.72
N ALA A 63 8.37 -7.06 7.18
CA ALA A 63 7.77 -5.90 7.80
C ALA A 63 6.24 -6.02 7.92
N THR A 64 5.70 -5.56 9.04
CA THR A 64 4.26 -5.38 9.23
C THR A 64 3.84 -4.00 8.74
N LEU A 65 2.72 -3.94 8.01
CA LEU A 65 2.18 -2.71 7.44
C LEU A 65 0.78 -2.46 8.00
N LEU A 66 0.56 -1.29 8.59
CA LEU A 66 -0.74 -0.87 9.15
C LEU A 66 -1.11 0.53 8.63
N LYS A 67 -2.40 0.83 8.55
CA LYS A 67 -2.87 2.21 8.38
C LYS A 67 -3.01 2.87 9.75
N VAL A 68 -2.55 4.11 9.88
CA VAL A 68 -2.59 4.86 11.13
C VAL A 68 -2.94 6.33 10.89
N ILE A 69 -3.54 6.98 11.87
CA ILE A 69 -3.64 8.44 11.93
C ILE A 69 -2.42 8.97 12.67
N VAL A 70 -1.73 9.94 12.08
CA VAL A 70 -0.53 10.54 12.68
C VAL A 70 -0.91 11.40 13.89
N ASP A 71 -0.37 11.05 15.05
CA ASP A 71 -0.51 11.79 16.30
C ASP A 71 0.83 12.43 16.75
N ASP A 72 0.87 12.93 17.99
CA ASP A 72 2.04 13.60 18.56
C ASP A 72 3.15 12.64 19.04
N ASN A 73 2.94 11.32 18.96
CA ASN A 73 3.95 10.33 19.35
C ASN A 73 5.00 10.10 18.25
N TYR A 74 4.87 10.74 17.09
CA TYR A 74 5.78 10.61 15.97
C TYR A 74 6.68 11.83 15.83
N LYS A 75 7.96 11.57 15.57
CA LYS A 75 8.89 12.58 15.05
C LYS A 75 8.67 12.74 13.56
N LEU A 76 7.98 13.81 13.17
CA LEU A 76 7.66 14.09 11.78
C LEU A 76 8.81 14.81 11.06
N LEU A 77 9.18 14.28 9.90
CA LEU A 77 10.05 14.95 8.92
C LEU A 77 9.25 16.03 8.16
N ASP A 78 7.97 15.76 7.92
CA ASP A 78 7.01 16.72 7.36
C ASP A 78 5.83 16.92 8.32
N LYS A 79 5.80 18.08 8.97
CA LYS A 79 4.76 18.44 9.96
C LYS A 79 3.36 18.58 9.36
N THR A 80 3.24 18.73 8.04
CA THR A 80 1.93 18.84 7.37
C THR A 80 1.14 17.54 7.45
N TYR A 81 1.76 16.43 7.88
CA TYR A 81 1.11 15.13 8.04
C TYR A 81 0.41 14.91 9.39
N LYS A 82 0.54 15.82 10.36
CA LYS A 82 -0.19 15.72 11.64
C LYS A 82 -1.70 15.58 11.41
N GLY A 83 -2.32 14.56 12.01
CA GLY A 83 -3.73 14.26 11.88
C GLY A 83 -4.15 13.60 10.55
N LYS A 84 -3.22 13.25 9.66
CA LYS A 84 -3.53 12.57 8.38
C LYS A 84 -3.43 11.05 8.50
N GLU A 85 -4.19 10.33 7.66
CA GLU A 85 -4.02 8.89 7.46
C GLU A 85 -2.75 8.60 6.65
N THR A 86 -1.93 7.69 7.18
CA THR A 86 -0.64 7.29 6.59
C THR A 86 -0.45 5.78 6.77
N LEU A 87 0.62 5.23 6.20
CA LEU A 87 1.05 3.87 6.47
C LEU A 87 2.12 3.87 7.57
N SER A 88 2.01 2.93 8.48
CA SER A 88 3.00 2.57 9.49
C SER A 88 3.66 1.28 9.08
N VAL A 89 4.99 1.28 9.00
CA VAL A 89 5.82 0.09 8.79
C VAL A 89 6.60 -0.20 10.06
N SER A 90 6.52 -1.43 10.56
CA SER A 90 7.32 -1.92 11.69
C SER A 90 8.05 -3.20 11.34
N PHE A 91 9.19 -3.40 11.98
CA PHE A 91 10.03 -4.60 11.85
C PHE A 91 10.09 -5.31 13.19
N GLU A 92 10.27 -6.62 13.17
CA GLU A 92 10.53 -7.39 14.40
C GLU A 92 11.93 -7.05 14.91
N ASP A 93 12.07 -6.89 16.22
CA ASP A 93 13.37 -6.61 16.82
C ASP A 93 14.23 -7.88 16.92
N LYS A 94 15.55 -7.71 16.84
CA LYS A 94 16.47 -8.77 17.23
C LYS A 94 16.40 -9.00 18.74
N GLU A 95 16.71 -10.23 19.15
CA GLU A 95 16.80 -10.56 20.57
C GLU A 95 17.91 -9.77 21.25
N ASN A 96 17.68 -9.35 22.50
CA ASN A 96 18.65 -8.67 23.37
C ASN A 96 19.14 -7.29 22.91
N VAL A 97 18.36 -6.56 22.10
CA VAL A 97 18.61 -5.14 21.81
C VAL A 97 18.13 -4.27 22.98
N VAL A 98 18.89 -3.22 23.30
CA VAL A 98 18.53 -2.27 24.37
C VAL A 98 17.48 -1.27 23.89
N VAL A 99 17.59 -0.86 22.63
CA VAL A 99 16.64 0.01 21.94
C VAL A 99 16.17 -0.77 20.72
N GLY A 100 14.86 -0.95 20.59
CA GLY A 100 14.24 -1.62 19.45
C GLY A 100 14.33 -0.84 18.14
N THR A 101 13.69 -1.38 17.12
CA THR A 101 13.63 -0.78 15.79
C THR A 101 12.51 0.26 15.75
N PRO A 102 12.80 1.49 15.32
CA PRO A 102 11.76 2.51 15.18
C PRO A 102 10.66 2.11 14.19
N LEU A 103 9.44 2.55 14.49
CA LEU A 103 8.31 2.46 13.56
C LEU A 103 8.39 3.59 12.54
N ILE A 104 8.22 3.30 11.26
CA ILE A 104 8.39 4.27 10.18
C ILE A 104 7.05 4.66 9.56
N LEU A 105 6.82 5.95 9.38
CA LEU A 105 5.64 6.49 8.71
C LEU A 105 5.91 6.74 7.23
N ILE A 106 5.00 6.27 6.39
CA ILE A 106 5.06 6.34 4.93
C ILE A 106 3.80 7.03 4.38
N ASP A 107 4.00 7.97 3.46
CA ASP A 107 2.92 8.57 2.69
C ASP A 107 2.25 7.53 1.77
N THR A 108 0.92 7.42 1.86
CA THR A 108 0.11 6.41 1.15
C THR A 108 0.13 6.54 -0.37
N LYS A 109 0.48 7.73 -0.90
CA LYS A 109 0.44 8.03 -2.34
C LYS A 109 1.80 7.93 -3.01
N THR A 110 2.84 8.38 -2.32
CA THR A 110 4.19 8.57 -2.86
C THR A 110 5.20 7.56 -2.31
N ASN A 111 4.84 6.79 -1.28
CA ASN A 111 5.72 5.89 -0.55
C ASN A 111 6.96 6.56 0.07
N LYS A 112 6.90 7.88 0.29
CA LYS A 112 7.97 8.63 0.95
C LYS A 112 7.90 8.47 2.46
N VAL A 113 9.06 8.43 3.11
CA VAL A 113 9.15 8.52 4.57
C VAL A 113 8.81 9.93 5.02
N ILE A 114 7.86 10.05 5.94
CA ILE A 114 7.33 11.33 6.45
C ILE A 114 7.56 11.51 7.95
N GLY A 115 8.00 10.46 8.64
CA GLY A 115 8.26 10.49 10.07
C GLY A 115 8.60 9.11 10.61
N TYR A 116 8.88 9.06 11.90
CA TYR A 116 9.13 7.82 12.62
C TYR A 116 8.77 7.98 14.10
N ARG A 117 8.54 6.87 14.79
CA ARG A 117 8.43 6.80 16.24
C ARG A 117 9.59 5.95 16.77
N PRO A 118 10.52 6.52 17.56
CA PRO A 118 11.53 5.74 18.26
C PRO A 118 10.88 4.60 19.04
N SER A 119 11.53 3.46 19.11
CA SER A 119 11.18 2.46 20.13
C SER A 119 11.63 2.96 21.51
N GLU A 120 11.07 2.36 22.55
CA GLU A 120 11.60 2.47 23.91
C GLU A 120 12.92 1.69 24.05
#